data_AF-A0A916CIG5-F1
#
_entry.id   AF-A0A916CIG5-F1
#
_cell.length_a   1.000
_cell.length_b   1.000
_cell.length_c   1.000
_cell.angle_alpha   90.00
_cell.angle_beta   90.00
_cell.angle_gamma   90.00
#
_symmetry.space_group_name_H-M   'P 1'
#
loop_
_entity.id
_entity.type
_entity.pdbx_description
1 polymer ?
#
loop_
_entity_poly.entity_id
_entity_poly.type
_entity_poly.pdbx_seq_one_letter_code
_entity_poly.pdbx_strand_id
1 'polypeptide(L)'
;VEMVVVDKEQFKSISATIAVGRAYIAQSLGNIPDTVRYASRVLEFAEADPFRHSQASMLLGITHWASGDLEAADRVFAEYTMKLRTNGNIPDAISTSVVLADIRLALGHLHEAINTLEQLLQFVMDQGEPIPLDAADLHRELSKLHLEQGNLEIAAYHLQRGKELGEKAELPVLRYRLCIDQARLKTAQGDLEGALALLDEAQRLYIRSPLPDFCPISAMKARIWVAQGRLTKALEWVREQGISVDDAPSYLREFEHVTLARVLIARYKSDRETGSIHEAIGLVERLLQAAEEGGRMGSVIELLTLLALARAAQGNITPALVPLERALTLAEPESYVRIFVDEGEAMRLLIEKQSRNRDHPLSSYADKLLAAFTQPVAAPKSAIIHQKSDMIEPLSERELEVLKLLRSELSGPEIARECMVSLSTVRTHTQNIYAKLGVNNRRAAVRRAEELDLL
;
A
#
# COMPACT_ATOMS: atom_id res chain seq x y z
N VAL A 1 -45.72 13.74 -32.53
CA VAL A 1 -45.62 14.25 -31.15
C VAL A 1 -44.30 15.00 -31.07
N GLU A 2 -44.35 16.32 -30.91
CA GLU A 2 -43.14 17.12 -30.69
C GLU A 2 -42.55 16.76 -29.33
N MET A 3 -41.25 16.49 -29.29
CA MET A 3 -40.56 16.14 -28.06
C MET A 3 -40.43 17.39 -27.18
N VAL A 4 -41.15 17.42 -26.06
CA VAL A 4 -41.07 18.50 -25.08
C VAL A 4 -39.88 18.25 -24.17
N VAL A 5 -38.81 19.02 -24.37
CA VAL A 5 -37.61 19.01 -23.53
C VAL A 5 -37.69 20.14 -22.51
N VAL A 6 -37.91 19.79 -21.24
CA VAL A 6 -38.07 20.74 -20.13
C VAL A 6 -36.72 21.28 -19.65
N ASP A 7 -35.70 20.41 -19.60
CA ASP A 7 -34.32 20.77 -19.28
C ASP A 7 -33.42 20.43 -20.47
N LYS A 8 -33.02 21.47 -21.21
CA LYS A 8 -32.21 21.33 -22.43
C LYS A 8 -30.77 20.94 -22.13
N GLU A 9 -30.22 21.34 -20.99
CA GLU A 9 -28.84 21.02 -20.60
C GLU A 9 -28.75 19.56 -20.13
N GLN A 10 -29.69 19.12 -19.30
CA GLN A 10 -29.77 17.71 -18.92
C GLN A 10 -29.98 16.82 -20.16
N PHE A 11 -30.88 17.21 -21.06
CA PHE A 11 -31.17 16.44 -22.27
C PHE A 11 -29.94 16.27 -23.19
N LYS A 12 -29.10 17.30 -23.35
CA LYS A 12 -27.83 17.20 -24.10
C LYS A 12 -26.86 16.19 -23.46
N SER A 13 -26.82 16.12 -22.12
CA SER A 13 -25.92 15.23 -21.39
C SER A 13 -26.41 13.78 -21.20
N ILE A 14 -27.67 13.46 -21.54
CA ILE A 14 -28.25 12.12 -21.35
C ILE A 14 -27.45 11.04 -22.11
N SER A 15 -27.10 11.29 -23.38
CA SER A 15 -26.38 10.31 -24.19
C SER A 15 -24.99 9.99 -23.62
N ALA A 16 -24.28 11.04 -23.16
CA ALA A 16 -23.00 10.88 -22.49
C ALA A 16 -23.16 10.14 -21.15
N THR A 17 -24.19 10.48 -20.37
CA THR A 17 -24.49 9.82 -19.07
C THR A 17 -24.79 8.33 -19.24
N ILE A 18 -25.61 7.96 -20.23
CA ILE A 18 -25.92 6.55 -20.53
C ILE A 18 -24.66 5.82 -20.99
N ALA A 19 -23.83 6.43 -21.83
CA ALA A 19 -22.59 5.83 -22.31
C ALA A 19 -21.58 5.61 -21.18
N VAL A 20 -21.40 6.58 -20.26
CA VAL A 20 -20.59 6.39 -19.05
C VAL A 20 -21.15 5.26 -18.18
N GLY A 21 -22.46 5.21 -17.95
CA GLY A 21 -23.08 4.14 -17.16
C GLY A 21 -22.85 2.75 -17.77
N ARG A 22 -22.92 2.62 -19.10
CA ARG A 22 -22.62 1.38 -19.82
C ARG A 22 -21.14 1.01 -19.75
N ALA A 23 -20.25 2.00 -19.90
CA ALA A 23 -18.82 1.79 -19.75
C ALA A 23 -18.47 1.31 -18.33
N TYR A 24 -19.07 1.91 -17.30
CA TYR A 24 -18.90 1.50 -15.90
C TYR A 24 -19.32 0.04 -15.68
N ILE A 25 -20.51 -0.34 -16.14
CA ILE A 25 -21.01 -1.72 -16.01
C ILE A 25 -20.12 -2.70 -16.78
N ALA A 26 -19.74 -2.37 -18.01
CA ALA A 26 -18.82 -3.18 -18.81
C ALA A 26 -17.49 -3.39 -18.08
N GLN A 27 -16.94 -2.33 -17.48
CA GLN A 27 -15.70 -2.39 -16.72
C GLN A 27 -15.82 -3.26 -15.47
N SER A 28 -16.89 -3.09 -14.69
CA SER A 28 -17.14 -3.93 -13.51
C SER A 28 -17.37 -5.42 -13.84
N LEU A 29 -17.73 -5.73 -15.09
CA LEU A 29 -17.87 -7.10 -15.59
C LEU A 29 -16.61 -7.62 -16.30
N GLY A 30 -15.55 -6.81 -16.39
CA GLY A 30 -14.31 -7.18 -17.07
C GLY A 30 -14.39 -7.16 -18.61
N ASN A 31 -15.41 -6.54 -19.20
CA ASN A 31 -15.59 -6.46 -20.64
C ASN A 31 -14.86 -5.23 -21.22
N ILE A 32 -13.54 -5.37 -21.37
CA ILE A 32 -12.63 -4.33 -21.87
C ILE A 32 -13.09 -3.74 -23.23
N PRO A 33 -13.44 -4.54 -24.26
CA PRO A 33 -13.86 -3.98 -25.54
C PRO A 33 -15.08 -3.07 -25.43
N ASP A 34 -16.07 -3.45 -24.62
CA ASP A 34 -17.25 -2.62 -24.41
C ASP A 34 -16.95 -1.38 -23.56
N THR A 35 -16.07 -1.47 -22.56
CA THR A 35 -15.62 -0.28 -21.81
C THR A 35 -15.01 0.75 -22.76
N VAL A 36 -14.04 0.34 -23.59
CA VAL A 36 -13.38 1.22 -24.56
C VAL A 36 -14.42 1.82 -25.50
N ARG A 37 -15.28 0.98 -26.11
CA ARG A 37 -16.29 1.44 -27.05
C ARG A 37 -17.20 2.51 -26.46
N TYR A 38 -17.73 2.29 -25.25
CA TYR A 38 -18.66 3.22 -24.63
C TYR A 38 -17.96 4.47 -24.08
N ALA A 39 -16.76 4.33 -23.50
CA ALA A 39 -16.01 5.47 -22.98
C ALA A 39 -15.49 6.37 -24.11
N SER A 40 -14.94 5.82 -25.18
CA SER A 40 -14.53 6.60 -26.37
C SER A 40 -15.70 7.34 -27.00
N ARG A 41 -16.90 6.73 -26.99
CA ARG A 41 -18.11 7.40 -27.50
C ARG A 41 -18.48 8.66 -26.71
N VAL A 42 -18.18 8.71 -25.42
CA VAL A 42 -18.38 9.92 -24.58
C VAL A 42 -17.44 11.04 -25.00
N LEU A 43 -16.20 10.71 -25.35
CA LEU A 43 -15.18 11.68 -25.79
C LEU A 43 -15.48 12.27 -27.17
N GLU A 44 -16.21 11.55 -28.03
CA GLU A 44 -16.68 12.04 -29.33
C GLU A 44 -17.82 13.07 -29.23
N PHE A 45 -18.54 13.11 -28.11
CA PHE A 45 -19.63 14.07 -27.91
C PHE A 45 -19.07 15.46 -27.59
N ALA A 46 -19.09 16.36 -28.58
CA ALA A 46 -18.65 17.75 -28.43
C ALA A 46 -19.47 18.55 -27.38
N GLU A 47 -20.69 18.12 -27.09
CA GLU A 47 -21.60 18.71 -26.09
C GLU A 47 -21.57 18.01 -24.73
N ALA A 48 -20.71 17.00 -24.54
CA ALA A 48 -20.63 16.34 -23.25
C ALA A 48 -20.05 17.28 -22.18
N ASP A 49 -20.73 17.31 -21.04
CA ASP A 49 -20.30 17.99 -19.82
C ASP A 49 -18.84 17.58 -19.49
N PRO A 50 -17.93 18.53 -19.20
CA PRO A 50 -16.57 18.26 -18.74
C PRO A 50 -16.48 17.17 -17.66
N PHE A 51 -17.49 17.07 -16.79
CA PHE A 51 -17.57 16.01 -15.78
C PHE A 51 -17.71 14.61 -16.40
N ARG A 52 -18.51 14.44 -17.45
CA ARG A 52 -18.67 13.15 -18.16
C ARG A 52 -17.44 12.78 -18.96
N HIS A 53 -16.77 13.74 -19.60
CA HIS A 53 -15.47 13.50 -20.23
C HIS A 53 -14.44 13.00 -19.22
N SER A 54 -14.37 13.64 -18.06
CA SER A 54 -13.53 13.22 -16.94
C SER A 54 -13.81 11.76 -16.53
N GLN A 55 -15.08 11.38 -16.33
CA GLN A 55 -15.46 10.01 -15.97
C GLN A 55 -15.10 8.99 -17.06
N ALA A 56 -15.26 9.34 -18.34
CA ALA A 56 -14.88 8.47 -19.45
C ALA A 56 -13.36 8.26 -19.52
N SER A 57 -12.57 9.33 -19.35
CA SER A 57 -11.10 9.24 -19.29
C SER A 57 -10.65 8.37 -18.11
N MET A 58 -11.26 8.51 -16.95
CA MET A 58 -10.98 7.65 -15.79
C MET A 58 -11.25 6.17 -16.12
N LEU A 59 -12.39 5.83 -16.72
CA LEU A 59 -12.72 4.45 -17.10
C LEU A 59 -11.74 3.87 -18.14
N LEU A 60 -11.26 4.69 -19.08
CA LEU A 60 -10.19 4.29 -20.00
C LEU A 60 -8.88 4.05 -19.26
N GLY A 61 -8.51 4.90 -18.29
CA GLY A 61 -7.36 4.67 -17.41
C GLY A 61 -7.43 3.34 -16.66
N ILE A 62 -8.60 3.01 -16.09
CA ILE A 62 -8.85 1.70 -15.45
C ILE A 62 -8.73 0.57 -16.48
N THR A 63 -9.15 0.80 -17.72
CA THR A 63 -9.05 -0.19 -18.79
C THR A 63 -7.59 -0.48 -19.16
N HIS A 64 -6.77 0.56 -19.34
CA HIS A 64 -5.33 0.43 -19.56
C HIS A 64 -4.66 -0.34 -18.41
N TRP A 65 -5.05 -0.04 -17.18
CA TRP A 65 -4.58 -0.76 -16.02
C TRP A 65 -4.97 -2.24 -16.07
N ALA A 66 -6.24 -2.55 -16.35
CA ALA A 66 -6.73 -3.92 -16.45
C ALA A 66 -6.07 -4.71 -17.60
N SER A 67 -5.69 -4.05 -18.69
CA SER A 67 -4.95 -4.71 -19.80
C SER A 67 -3.45 -4.85 -19.54
N GLY A 68 -2.91 -4.26 -18.48
CA GLY A 68 -1.48 -4.27 -18.17
C GLY A 68 -0.65 -3.20 -18.86
N ASP A 69 -1.29 -2.22 -19.52
CA ASP A 69 -0.64 -1.03 -20.11
C ASP A 69 -0.48 0.03 -19.01
N LEU A 70 0.45 -0.23 -18.09
CA LEU A 70 0.58 0.54 -16.86
C LEU A 70 1.10 1.96 -17.11
N GLU A 71 1.92 2.17 -18.13
CA GLU A 71 2.41 3.51 -18.49
C GLU A 71 1.27 4.40 -19.04
N ALA A 72 0.38 3.84 -19.86
CA ALA A 72 -0.81 4.59 -20.28
C ALA A 72 -1.74 4.87 -19.10
N ALA A 73 -1.92 3.90 -18.21
CA ALA A 73 -2.73 4.07 -17.00
C ALA A 73 -2.16 5.17 -16.09
N ASP A 74 -0.85 5.15 -15.81
CA ASP A 74 -0.17 6.17 -14.99
C ASP A 74 -0.38 7.58 -15.55
N ARG A 75 -0.16 7.78 -16.87
CA ARG A 75 -0.36 9.08 -17.52
C ARG A 75 -1.79 9.59 -17.34
N VAL A 76 -2.79 8.74 -17.59
CA VAL A 76 -4.21 9.12 -17.47
C VAL A 76 -4.55 9.48 -16.04
N PHE A 77 -4.14 8.67 -15.05
CA PHE A 77 -4.44 8.92 -13.65
C PHE A 77 -3.66 10.10 -13.06
N ALA A 78 -2.41 10.32 -13.48
CA ALA A 78 -1.61 11.47 -13.05
C ALA A 78 -2.23 12.78 -13.54
N GLU A 79 -2.59 12.87 -14.82
CA GLU A 79 -3.27 14.05 -15.38
C GLU A 79 -4.63 14.28 -14.69
N TYR A 80 -5.39 13.20 -14.50
CA TYR A 80 -6.71 13.27 -13.88
C TYR A 80 -6.66 13.76 -12.43
N THR A 81 -5.76 13.19 -11.64
CA THR A 81 -5.54 13.57 -10.23
C THR A 81 -5.10 15.03 -10.12
N MET A 82 -4.19 15.47 -10.99
CA MET A 82 -3.74 16.87 -11.01
C MET A 82 -4.90 17.83 -11.26
N LYS A 83 -5.78 17.54 -12.23
CA LYS A 83 -6.96 18.37 -12.53
C LYS A 83 -7.94 18.44 -11.36
N LEU A 84 -8.19 17.30 -10.69
CA LEU A 84 -9.07 17.27 -9.52
C LEU A 84 -8.53 18.15 -8.40
N ARG A 85 -7.22 18.06 -8.14
CA ARG A 85 -6.53 18.88 -7.13
C ARG A 85 -6.60 20.37 -7.47
N THR A 86 -6.34 20.77 -8.72
CA THR A 86 -6.43 22.19 -9.12
C THR A 86 -7.84 22.75 -9.07
N ASN A 87 -8.85 21.90 -9.28
CA ASN A 87 -10.26 22.29 -9.22
C ASN A 87 -10.84 22.26 -7.80
N GLY A 88 -10.03 21.93 -6.78
CA GLY A 88 -10.46 21.87 -5.38
C GLY A 88 -11.29 20.63 -5.02
N ASN A 89 -11.38 19.63 -5.89
CA ASN A 89 -12.08 18.38 -5.59
C ASN A 89 -11.13 17.40 -4.89
N ILE A 90 -10.89 17.68 -3.61
CA ILE A 90 -9.92 16.94 -2.78
C ILE A 90 -10.33 15.47 -2.52
N PRO A 91 -11.60 15.13 -2.20
CA PRO A 91 -12.00 13.75 -2.00
C PRO A 91 -11.71 12.85 -3.21
N ASP A 92 -12.07 13.29 -4.42
CA ASP A 92 -11.80 12.52 -5.63
C ASP A 92 -10.29 12.44 -5.92
N ALA A 93 -9.54 13.53 -5.66
CA ALA A 93 -8.08 13.53 -5.81
C ALA A 93 -7.39 12.54 -4.86
N ILE A 94 -7.91 12.36 -3.64
CA ILE A 94 -7.43 11.32 -2.71
C ILE A 94 -7.68 9.93 -3.31
N SER A 95 -8.92 9.65 -3.75
CA SER A 95 -9.28 8.35 -4.29
C SER A 95 -8.45 7.97 -5.53
N THR A 96 -8.22 8.92 -6.44
CA THR A 96 -7.42 8.69 -7.64
C THR A 96 -5.92 8.58 -7.35
N SER A 97 -5.41 9.27 -6.34
CA SER A 97 -3.99 9.15 -5.93
C SER A 97 -3.66 7.76 -5.40
N VAL A 98 -4.61 7.13 -4.69
CA VAL A 98 -4.49 5.74 -4.23
C VAL A 98 -4.35 4.79 -5.41
N VAL A 99 -5.19 4.94 -6.43
CA VAL A 99 -5.10 4.12 -7.65
C VAL A 99 -3.79 4.37 -8.41
N LEU A 100 -3.36 5.63 -8.49
CA LEU A 100 -2.07 5.97 -9.11
C LEU A 100 -0.89 5.33 -8.36
N ALA A 101 -0.94 5.29 -7.03
CA ALA A 101 0.08 4.62 -6.21
C ALA A 101 0.14 3.10 -6.46
N ASP A 102 -1.01 2.44 -6.66
CA ASP A 102 -1.07 1.03 -7.05
C ASP A 102 -0.40 0.76 -8.40
N ILE A 103 -0.69 1.61 -9.39
CA ILE A 103 -0.09 1.50 -10.73
C ILE A 103 1.42 1.71 -10.65
N ARG A 104 1.87 2.71 -9.90
CA ARG A 104 3.29 3.02 -9.71
C ARG A 104 4.04 1.92 -8.97
N LEU A 105 3.42 1.31 -7.96
CA LEU A 105 3.97 0.12 -7.31
C LEU A 105 4.19 -1.02 -8.31
N ALA A 106 3.24 -1.27 -9.20
CA ALA A 106 3.38 -2.30 -10.23
C ALA A 106 4.45 -1.95 -11.29
N LEU A 107 4.59 -0.67 -11.65
CA LEU A 107 5.69 -0.14 -12.48
C LEU A 107 7.05 -0.20 -11.78
N GLY A 108 7.09 -0.34 -10.46
CA GLY A 108 8.30 -0.36 -9.64
C GLY A 108 8.66 0.98 -9.00
N HIS A 109 7.95 2.06 -9.27
CA HIS A 109 8.26 3.43 -8.82
C HIS A 109 7.77 3.70 -7.38
N LEU A 110 8.36 2.99 -6.41
CA LEU A 110 7.91 2.99 -5.02
C LEU A 110 8.11 4.36 -4.33
N HIS A 111 9.28 4.99 -4.50
CA HIS A 111 9.53 6.31 -3.92
C HIS A 111 8.63 7.38 -4.50
N GLU A 112 8.37 7.35 -5.81
CA GLU A 112 7.49 8.32 -6.46
C GLU A 112 6.05 8.20 -5.93
N ALA A 113 5.56 6.98 -5.73
CA ALA A 113 4.26 6.71 -5.13
C ALA A 113 4.18 7.26 -3.70
N ILE A 114 5.18 6.98 -2.85
CA ILE A 114 5.24 7.47 -1.46
C ILE A 114 5.26 9.00 -1.44
N ASN A 115 6.19 9.62 -2.17
CA ASN A 115 6.35 11.08 -2.19
C ASN A 115 5.05 11.78 -2.63
N THR A 116 4.34 11.23 -3.62
CA THR A 116 3.09 11.80 -4.11
C THR A 116 1.98 11.75 -3.05
N LEU A 117 1.85 10.61 -2.36
CA LEU A 117 0.86 10.45 -1.29
C LEU A 117 1.20 11.28 -0.06
N GLU A 118 2.46 11.37 0.34
CA GLU A 118 2.91 12.21 1.46
C GLU A 118 2.65 13.70 1.19
N GLN A 119 2.94 14.19 -0.02
CA GLN A 119 2.65 15.58 -0.40
C GLN A 119 1.15 15.89 -0.36
N LEU A 120 0.31 14.95 -0.81
CA LEU A 120 -1.14 15.13 -0.74
C LEU A 120 -1.64 15.06 0.70
N LEU A 121 -1.11 14.15 1.50
CA LEU A 121 -1.47 14.02 2.90
C LEU A 121 -1.09 15.29 3.68
N GLN A 122 0.12 15.82 3.47
CA GLN A 122 0.55 17.08 4.07
C GLN A 122 -0.37 18.23 3.67
N PHE A 123 -0.69 18.35 2.37
CA PHE A 123 -1.61 19.37 1.89
C PHE A 123 -3.00 19.27 2.54
N VAL A 124 -3.52 18.06 2.76
CA VAL A 124 -4.80 17.84 3.46
C VAL A 124 -4.69 18.21 4.94
N MET A 125 -3.59 17.87 5.60
CA MET A 125 -3.35 18.21 7.00
C MET A 125 -3.19 19.72 7.23
N ASP A 126 -2.56 20.43 6.30
CA ASP A 126 -2.34 21.88 6.37
C ASP A 126 -3.65 22.69 6.29
N GLN A 127 -4.75 22.10 5.82
CA GLN A 127 -6.07 22.76 5.80
C GLN A 127 -6.71 22.86 7.19
N GLY A 128 -6.17 22.17 8.19
CA GLY A 128 -6.67 22.18 9.57
C GLY A 128 -7.86 21.24 9.82
N GLU A 129 -8.43 21.33 11.02
CA GLU A 129 -9.54 20.48 11.45
C GLU A 129 -10.90 21.01 10.95
N PRO A 130 -11.87 20.13 10.60
CA PRO A 130 -11.79 18.67 10.71
C PRO A 130 -11.03 18.03 9.55
N ILE A 131 -10.14 17.09 9.84
CA ILE A 131 -9.43 16.30 8.82
C ILE A 131 -10.46 15.53 7.97
N PRO A 132 -10.39 15.61 6.62
CA PRO A 132 -11.23 14.82 5.73
C PRO A 132 -11.12 13.32 6.03
N LEU A 133 -12.27 12.66 6.19
CA LEU A 133 -12.32 11.24 6.54
C LEU A 133 -11.72 10.35 5.44
N ASP A 134 -11.75 10.81 4.19
CA ASP A 134 -11.14 10.13 3.05
C ASP A 134 -9.60 10.07 3.15
N ALA A 135 -8.98 10.90 4.00
CA ALA A 135 -7.54 10.79 4.30
C ALA A 135 -7.16 9.43 4.92
N ALA A 136 -8.14 8.67 5.44
CA ALA A 136 -7.94 7.28 5.84
C ALA A 136 -7.32 6.42 4.72
N ASP A 137 -7.72 6.66 3.46
CA ASP A 137 -7.24 5.91 2.30
C ASP A 137 -5.78 6.23 1.97
N LEU A 138 -5.34 7.49 2.16
CA LEU A 138 -3.93 7.88 1.99
C LEU A 138 -3.04 7.18 3.02
N HIS A 139 -3.46 7.19 4.29
CA HIS A 139 -2.75 6.49 5.35
C HIS A 139 -2.68 4.99 5.08
N ARG A 140 -3.77 4.39 4.61
CA ARG A 140 -3.80 2.97 4.27
C ARG A 140 -2.80 2.62 3.16
N GLU A 141 -2.76 3.36 2.05
CA GLU A 141 -1.79 3.11 0.99
C GLU A 141 -0.34 3.39 1.43
N LEU A 142 -0.07 4.47 2.17
CA LEU A 142 1.26 4.74 2.71
C LEU A 142 1.75 3.61 3.62
N SER A 143 0.85 3.02 4.42
CA SER A 143 1.17 1.83 5.22
C SER A 143 1.70 0.68 4.36
N LYS A 144 1.00 0.38 3.27
CA LYS A 144 1.38 -0.69 2.33
C LYS A 144 2.71 -0.41 1.63
N LEU A 145 2.95 0.83 1.17
CA LEU A 145 4.19 1.17 0.46
C LEU A 145 5.40 1.17 1.40
N HIS A 146 5.27 1.73 2.61
CA HIS A 146 6.34 1.68 3.61
C HIS A 146 6.57 0.26 4.14
N LEU A 147 5.51 -0.56 4.21
CA LEU A 147 5.66 -1.97 4.52
C LEU A 147 6.59 -2.63 3.50
N GLU A 148 6.38 -2.40 2.21
CA GLU A 148 7.22 -2.93 1.13
C GLU A 148 8.69 -2.52 1.25
N GLN A 149 8.96 -1.28 1.70
CA GLN A 149 10.32 -0.79 2.02
C GLN A 149 10.93 -1.36 3.30
N GLY A 150 10.18 -2.19 4.04
CA GLY A 150 10.61 -2.79 5.30
C GLY A 150 10.48 -1.85 6.51
N ASN A 151 9.86 -0.68 6.35
CA ASN A 151 9.69 0.32 7.42
C ASN A 151 8.48 -0.03 8.29
N LEU A 152 8.56 -1.13 9.05
CA LEU A 152 7.43 -1.71 9.80
C LEU A 152 6.78 -0.74 10.79
N GLU A 153 7.57 0.10 11.46
CA GLU A 153 7.07 1.08 12.43
C GLU A 153 6.25 2.18 11.75
N ILE A 154 6.76 2.73 10.65
CA ILE A 154 6.06 3.73 9.84
C ILE A 154 4.78 3.12 9.25
N ALA A 155 4.88 1.90 8.72
CA ALA A 155 3.72 1.18 8.20
C ALA A 155 2.63 0.99 9.26
N ALA A 156 3.01 0.60 10.49
CA ALA A 156 2.09 0.44 11.60
C ALA A 156 1.46 1.77 12.05
N TYR A 157 2.23 2.86 12.08
CA TYR A 157 1.74 4.20 12.38
C TYR A 157 0.64 4.63 11.39
N HIS A 158 0.94 4.55 10.09
CA HIS A 158 -0.02 4.92 9.05
C HIS A 158 -1.28 4.04 9.11
N LEU A 159 -1.13 2.73 9.32
CA LEU A 159 -2.28 1.83 9.43
C LEU A 159 -3.18 2.18 10.62
N GLN A 160 -2.59 2.48 11.77
CA GLN A 160 -3.33 2.87 12.97
C GLN A 160 -4.07 4.19 12.74
N ARG A 161 -3.43 5.17 12.08
CA ARG A 161 -4.08 6.44 11.75
C ARG A 161 -5.22 6.28 10.74
N GLY A 162 -5.02 5.46 9.71
CA GLY A 162 -6.07 5.12 8.75
C GLY A 162 -7.27 4.44 9.41
N LYS A 163 -7.04 3.55 10.38
CA LYS A 163 -8.11 2.92 11.16
C LYS A 163 -8.91 3.93 11.98
N GLU A 164 -8.25 4.81 12.73
CA GLU A 164 -8.92 5.83 13.55
C GLU A 164 -9.80 6.78 12.73
N LEU A 165 -9.34 7.16 11.53
CA LEU A 165 -10.10 7.99 10.61
C LEU A 165 -11.25 7.20 9.97
N GLY A 166 -11.01 5.97 9.53
CA GLY A 166 -12.02 5.12 8.91
C GLY A 166 -13.15 4.70 9.84
N GLU A 167 -12.87 4.46 11.13
CA GLU A 167 -13.88 4.17 12.15
C GLU A 167 -14.86 5.34 12.34
N LYS A 168 -14.37 6.59 12.26
CA LYS A 168 -15.20 7.81 12.33
C LYS A 168 -16.03 8.03 11.07
N ALA A 169 -15.60 7.51 9.93
CA ALA A 169 -16.23 7.69 8.63
C ALA A 169 -17.44 6.78 8.40
N GLU A 170 -17.58 5.70 9.19
CA GLU A 170 -18.56 4.61 8.98
C GLU A 170 -18.55 4.01 7.56
N LEU A 171 -17.52 4.26 6.75
CA LEU A 171 -17.46 3.87 5.34
C LEU A 171 -17.30 2.35 5.18
N PRO A 172 -18.32 1.61 4.68
CA PRO A 172 -18.25 0.15 4.59
C PRO A 172 -17.19 -0.35 3.59
N VAL A 173 -16.94 0.41 2.51
CA VAL A 173 -15.94 0.09 1.47
C VAL A 173 -14.51 0.12 2.02
N LEU A 174 -14.22 0.96 3.02
CA LEU A 174 -12.90 1.04 3.65
C LEU A 174 -12.58 -0.20 4.51
N ARG A 175 -13.60 -0.89 5.02
CA ARG A 175 -13.39 -1.97 6.00
C ARG A 175 -12.67 -3.16 5.40
N TYR A 176 -13.04 -3.62 4.21
CA TYR A 176 -12.37 -4.78 3.62
C TYR A 176 -10.92 -4.48 3.21
N ARG A 177 -10.64 -3.27 2.69
CA ARG A 177 -9.27 -2.85 2.32
C ARG A 177 -8.38 -2.73 3.55
N LEU A 178 -8.92 -2.13 4.63
CA LEU A 178 -8.20 -2.06 5.89
C LEU A 178 -7.86 -3.45 6.45
N CYS A 179 -8.78 -4.41 6.36
CA CYS A 179 -8.50 -5.81 6.74
C CYS A 179 -7.36 -6.41 5.90
N ILE A 180 -7.31 -6.14 4.58
CA ILE A 180 -6.21 -6.58 3.69
C ILE A 180 -4.87 -6.01 4.16
N ASP A 181 -4.79 -4.72 4.44
CA ASP A 181 -3.53 -4.06 4.83
C ASP A 181 -3.09 -4.47 6.25
N GLN A 182 -4.03 -4.68 7.16
CA GLN A 182 -3.76 -5.32 8.45
C GLN A 182 -3.25 -6.76 8.30
N ALA A 183 -3.82 -7.54 7.37
CA ALA A 183 -3.34 -8.89 7.10
C ALA A 183 -1.91 -8.87 6.58
N ARG A 184 -1.56 -7.95 5.67
CA ARG A 184 -0.18 -7.79 5.18
C ARG A 184 0.79 -7.47 6.31
N LEU A 185 0.45 -6.51 7.17
CA LEU A 185 1.30 -6.18 8.33
C LEU A 185 1.44 -7.38 9.27
N LYS A 186 0.35 -8.11 9.55
CA LYS A 186 0.35 -9.32 10.38
C LYS A 186 1.21 -10.43 9.77
N THR A 187 1.15 -10.63 8.46
CA THR A 187 2.05 -11.54 7.74
C THR A 187 3.51 -11.12 7.94
N ALA A 188 3.82 -9.84 7.80
CA ALA A 188 5.18 -9.33 7.98
C ALA A 188 5.69 -9.48 9.43
N GLN A 189 4.78 -9.47 10.40
CA GLN A 189 5.05 -9.72 11.83
C GLN A 189 5.15 -11.21 12.18
N GLY A 190 4.88 -12.12 11.24
CA GLY A 190 4.85 -13.56 11.46
C GLY A 190 3.54 -14.09 12.07
N ASP A 191 2.54 -13.23 12.32
CA ASP A 191 1.20 -13.64 12.79
C ASP A 191 0.34 -14.10 11.60
N LEU A 192 0.69 -15.27 11.06
CA LEU A 192 0.07 -15.83 9.86
C LEU A 192 -1.39 -16.25 10.08
N GLU A 193 -1.76 -16.70 11.28
CA GLU A 193 -3.16 -17.04 11.59
C GLU A 193 -4.02 -15.78 11.73
N GLY A 194 -3.52 -14.75 12.41
CA GLY A 194 -4.19 -13.45 12.47
C GLY A 194 -4.39 -12.83 11.09
N ALA A 195 -3.39 -12.96 10.21
CA ALA A 195 -3.50 -12.53 8.82
C ALA A 195 -4.60 -13.29 8.05
N LEU A 196 -4.68 -14.61 8.17
CA LEU A 196 -5.73 -15.40 7.51
C LEU A 196 -7.13 -15.03 8.00
N ALA A 197 -7.31 -14.80 9.30
CA ALA A 197 -8.59 -14.38 9.87
C ALA A 197 -9.05 -13.03 9.31
N LEU A 198 -8.12 -12.07 9.17
CA LEU A 198 -8.38 -10.77 8.55
C LEU A 198 -8.73 -10.90 7.05
N LEU A 199 -8.06 -11.80 6.32
CA LEU A 199 -8.40 -12.07 4.92
C LEU A 199 -9.78 -12.73 4.77
N ASP A 200 -10.18 -13.61 5.70
CA ASP A 200 -11.53 -14.17 5.73
C ASP A 200 -12.59 -13.10 5.97
N GLU A 201 -12.31 -12.15 6.87
CA GLU A 201 -13.18 -10.99 7.10
C GLU A 201 -13.25 -10.08 5.86
N ALA A 202 -12.10 -9.76 5.25
CA ALA A 202 -12.04 -8.99 4.01
C ALA A 202 -12.85 -9.64 2.89
N GLN A 203 -12.79 -10.96 2.75
CA GLN A 203 -13.55 -11.70 1.74
C GLN A 203 -15.06 -11.60 1.96
N ARG A 204 -15.53 -11.62 3.22
CA ARG A 204 -16.96 -11.46 3.56
C ARG A 204 -17.47 -10.04 3.29
N LEU A 205 -16.61 -9.06 3.48
CA LEU A 205 -16.91 -7.63 3.29
C LEU A 205 -16.65 -7.15 1.86
N TYR A 206 -16.17 -8.03 0.97
CA TYR A 206 -15.78 -7.65 -0.39
C TYR A 206 -16.94 -7.05 -1.18
N ILE A 207 -16.70 -5.90 -1.79
CA ILE A 207 -17.63 -5.21 -2.67
C ILE A 207 -16.99 -5.11 -4.04
N ARG A 208 -17.67 -5.62 -5.08
CA ARG A 208 -17.22 -5.53 -6.47
C ARG A 208 -17.14 -4.07 -6.89
N SER A 209 -16.00 -3.69 -7.46
CA SER A 209 -15.68 -2.35 -7.95
C SER A 209 -15.29 -2.44 -9.43
N PRO A 210 -15.37 -1.34 -10.21
CA PRO A 210 -14.77 -1.26 -11.55
C PRO A 210 -13.24 -1.38 -11.54
N LEU A 211 -12.59 -1.20 -10.38
CA LEU A 211 -11.14 -1.37 -10.27
C LEU A 211 -10.77 -2.84 -10.45
N PRO A 212 -9.70 -3.16 -11.22
CA PRO A 212 -9.26 -4.52 -11.44
C PRO A 212 -8.81 -5.17 -10.11
N ASP A 213 -9.19 -6.43 -9.91
CA ASP A 213 -8.70 -7.24 -8.79
C ASP A 213 -7.41 -7.97 -9.20
N PHE A 214 -6.27 -7.30 -9.04
CA PHE A 214 -4.94 -7.81 -9.41
C PHE A 214 -4.25 -8.53 -8.24
N CYS A 215 -4.79 -8.46 -7.02
CA CYS A 215 -4.32 -9.20 -5.86
C CYS A 215 -5.48 -9.92 -5.15
N PRO A 216 -6.06 -10.97 -5.76
CA PRO A 216 -7.23 -11.64 -5.18
C PRO A 216 -6.95 -12.18 -3.77
N ILE A 217 -7.90 -11.99 -2.87
CA ILE A 217 -7.79 -12.42 -1.46
C ILE A 217 -7.49 -13.93 -1.35
N SER A 218 -8.06 -14.75 -2.24
CA SER A 218 -7.81 -16.19 -2.28
C SER A 218 -6.34 -16.53 -2.57
N ALA A 219 -5.72 -15.80 -3.50
CA ALA A 219 -4.30 -15.94 -3.82
C ALA A 219 -3.40 -15.44 -2.68
N MET A 220 -3.79 -14.35 -1.99
CA MET A 220 -3.08 -13.88 -0.78
C MET A 220 -3.08 -14.96 0.32
N LYS A 221 -4.23 -15.61 0.56
CA LYS A 221 -4.34 -16.73 1.50
C LYS A 221 -3.46 -17.91 1.08
N ALA A 222 -3.39 -18.22 -0.22
CA ALA A 222 -2.53 -19.28 -0.73
C ALA A 222 -1.03 -19.01 -0.48
N ARG A 223 -0.56 -17.77 -0.64
CA ARG A 223 0.82 -17.38 -0.25
C ARG A 223 1.08 -17.63 1.24
N ILE A 224 0.14 -17.30 2.11
CA ILE A 224 0.25 -17.57 3.56
C ILE A 224 0.26 -19.08 3.83
N TRP A 225 -0.60 -19.88 3.18
CA TRP A 225 -0.57 -21.34 3.34
C TRP A 225 0.75 -21.96 2.91
N VAL A 226 1.35 -21.47 1.82
CA VAL A 226 2.70 -21.87 1.40
C VAL A 226 3.73 -21.55 2.50
N ALA A 227 3.70 -20.33 3.05
CA ALA A 227 4.59 -19.94 4.14
C ALA A 227 4.41 -20.79 5.42
N GLN A 228 3.19 -21.26 5.70
CA GLN A 228 2.88 -22.17 6.80
C GLN A 228 3.21 -23.65 6.50
N GLY A 229 3.64 -23.98 5.28
CA GLY A 229 3.82 -25.38 4.85
C GLY A 229 2.50 -26.15 4.65
N ARG A 230 1.35 -25.46 4.61
CA ARG A 230 0.02 -26.06 4.37
C ARG A 230 -0.21 -26.30 2.87
N LEU A 231 0.65 -27.12 2.27
CA LEU A 231 0.68 -27.36 0.83
C LEU A 231 -0.65 -27.91 0.29
N THR A 232 -1.34 -28.78 1.03
CA THR A 232 -2.64 -29.34 0.62
C THR A 232 -3.66 -28.25 0.31
N LYS A 233 -3.81 -27.24 1.19
CA LYS A 233 -4.73 -26.11 0.98
C LYS A 233 -4.35 -25.27 -0.23
N ALA A 234 -3.04 -25.06 -0.42
CA ALA A 234 -2.55 -24.29 -1.56
C ALA A 234 -2.82 -25.00 -2.89
N LEU A 235 -2.66 -26.33 -2.95
CA LEU A 235 -2.98 -27.14 -4.13
C LEU A 235 -4.50 -27.24 -4.38
N GLU A 236 -5.32 -27.28 -3.32
CA GLU A 236 -6.78 -27.18 -3.44
C GLU A 236 -7.19 -25.85 -4.09
N TRP A 237 -6.60 -24.74 -3.65
CA TRP A 237 -6.83 -23.43 -4.25
C TRP A 237 -6.47 -23.40 -5.74
N VAL A 238 -5.30 -23.95 -6.14
CA VAL A 238 -4.92 -24.03 -7.56
C VAL A 238 -5.98 -24.76 -8.39
N ARG A 239 -6.53 -25.87 -7.87
CA ARG A 239 -7.60 -26.63 -8.53
C ARG A 239 -8.91 -25.87 -8.60
N GLU A 240 -9.31 -25.20 -7.52
CA GLU A 240 -10.56 -24.44 -7.45
C GLU A 240 -10.56 -23.23 -8.39
N GLN A 241 -9.41 -22.56 -8.53
CA GLN A 241 -9.26 -21.42 -9.44
C GLN A 241 -8.95 -21.85 -10.88
N GLY A 242 -8.72 -23.14 -11.13
CA GLY A 242 -8.40 -23.65 -12.46
C GLY A 242 -7.15 -23.02 -13.07
N ILE A 243 -6.12 -22.75 -12.25
CA ILE A 243 -4.87 -22.11 -12.70
C ILE A 243 -3.94 -23.19 -13.27
N SER A 244 -3.43 -22.98 -14.48
CA SER A 244 -2.50 -23.91 -15.12
C SER A 244 -1.14 -23.27 -15.39
N VAL A 245 -0.11 -24.12 -15.45
CA VAL A 245 1.23 -23.72 -15.90
C VAL A 245 1.29 -23.45 -17.41
N ASP A 246 0.27 -23.85 -18.16
CA ASP A 246 0.16 -23.65 -19.61
C ASP A 246 -0.70 -22.43 -19.99
N ASP A 247 -1.29 -21.76 -18.99
CA ASP A 247 -2.09 -20.56 -19.21
C ASP A 247 -1.25 -19.47 -19.90
N ALA A 248 -1.90 -18.71 -20.78
CA ALA A 248 -1.30 -17.55 -21.41
C ALA A 248 -1.06 -16.46 -20.35
N PRO A 249 0.12 -15.80 -20.33
CA PRO A 249 0.38 -14.69 -19.43
C PRO A 249 -0.66 -13.59 -19.59
N SER A 250 -1.24 -13.15 -18.48
CA SER A 250 -2.20 -12.07 -18.41
C SER A 250 -1.95 -11.28 -17.14
N TYR A 251 -1.92 -9.94 -17.25
CA TYR A 251 -1.65 -9.07 -16.11
C TYR A 251 -2.64 -9.29 -14.96
N LEU A 252 -3.94 -9.40 -15.24
CA LEU A 252 -4.97 -9.61 -14.20
C LEU A 252 -4.78 -10.90 -13.40
N ARG A 253 -4.30 -11.96 -14.04
CA ARG A 253 -4.05 -13.25 -13.38
C ARG A 253 -2.61 -13.42 -12.95
N GLU A 254 -1.75 -12.42 -13.15
CA GLU A 254 -0.31 -12.58 -12.91
C GLU A 254 -0.05 -12.96 -11.45
N PHE A 255 -0.66 -12.26 -10.50
CA PHE A 255 -0.50 -12.55 -9.08
C PHE A 255 -0.86 -14.00 -8.71
N GLU A 256 -1.88 -14.58 -9.37
CA GLU A 256 -2.25 -15.98 -9.20
C GLU A 256 -1.19 -16.93 -9.75
N HIS A 257 -0.64 -16.67 -10.95
CA HIS A 257 0.40 -17.49 -11.56
C HIS A 257 1.73 -17.40 -10.80
N VAL A 258 2.10 -16.21 -10.31
CA VAL A 258 3.24 -16.05 -9.41
C VAL A 258 3.03 -16.84 -8.12
N THR A 259 1.79 -16.89 -7.62
CA THR A 259 1.44 -17.71 -6.45
C THR A 259 1.51 -19.21 -6.77
N LEU A 260 1.07 -19.64 -7.97
CA LEU A 260 1.25 -21.02 -8.45
C LEU A 260 2.74 -21.41 -8.49
N ALA A 261 3.62 -20.52 -8.97
CA ALA A 261 5.06 -20.78 -8.95
C ALA A 261 5.58 -21.05 -7.52
N ARG A 262 5.13 -20.28 -6.52
CA ARG A 262 5.46 -20.54 -5.10
C ARG A 262 4.94 -21.90 -4.62
N VAL A 263 3.72 -22.26 -4.99
CA VAL A 263 3.13 -23.58 -4.67
C VAL A 263 3.95 -24.71 -5.28
N LEU A 264 4.39 -24.59 -6.52
CA LEU A 264 5.20 -25.61 -7.21
C LEU A 264 6.61 -25.74 -6.62
N ILE A 265 7.25 -24.62 -6.23
CA ILE A 265 8.52 -24.62 -5.50
C ILE A 265 8.35 -25.30 -4.13
N ALA A 266 7.26 -25.02 -3.41
CA ALA A 266 6.96 -25.66 -2.14
C ALA A 266 6.68 -27.16 -2.29
N ARG A 267 5.95 -27.58 -3.34
CA ARG A 267 5.72 -28.99 -3.70
C ARG A 267 7.03 -29.72 -3.93
N TYR A 268 7.94 -29.12 -4.71
CA TYR A 268 9.27 -29.69 -4.94
C TYR A 268 10.05 -29.87 -3.63
N LYS A 269 10.00 -28.90 -2.71
CA LYS A 269 10.70 -28.99 -1.42
C LYS A 269 10.17 -30.13 -0.54
N SER A 270 8.86 -30.43 -0.63
CA SER A 270 8.20 -31.54 0.07
C SER A 270 8.52 -32.89 -0.56
N ASP A 271 8.22 -33.06 -1.84
CA ASP A 271 8.13 -34.38 -2.47
C ASP A 271 9.39 -34.75 -3.26
N ARG A 272 10.26 -33.76 -3.53
CA ARG A 272 11.51 -33.88 -4.31
C ARG A 272 11.33 -34.38 -5.75
N GLU A 273 10.10 -34.40 -6.25
CA GLU A 273 9.80 -34.72 -7.64
C GLU A 273 10.26 -33.61 -8.58
N THR A 274 11.14 -33.94 -9.52
CA THR A 274 11.74 -32.95 -10.43
C THR A 274 10.72 -32.29 -11.36
N GLY A 275 9.58 -32.91 -11.64
CA GLY A 275 8.57 -32.33 -12.54
C GLY A 275 8.08 -30.95 -12.08
N SER A 276 7.77 -30.80 -10.79
CA SER A 276 7.18 -29.55 -10.27
C SER A 276 8.13 -28.36 -10.31
N ILE A 277 9.44 -28.59 -10.16
CA ILE A 277 10.42 -27.50 -10.21
C ILE A 277 10.69 -27.04 -11.64
N HIS A 278 10.65 -27.95 -12.62
CA HIS A 278 10.75 -27.58 -14.04
C HIS A 278 9.52 -26.80 -14.49
N GLU A 279 8.33 -27.23 -14.06
CA GLU A 279 7.07 -26.49 -14.26
C GLU A 279 7.16 -25.08 -13.65
N ALA A 280 7.67 -24.95 -12.42
CA ALA A 280 7.84 -23.65 -11.77
C ALA A 280 8.79 -22.72 -12.54
N ILE A 281 9.96 -23.23 -12.95
CA ILE A 281 10.96 -22.45 -13.69
C ILE A 281 10.38 -22.01 -15.04
N GLY A 282 9.77 -22.92 -15.80
CA GLY A 282 9.18 -22.59 -17.10
C GLY A 282 8.04 -21.58 -16.99
N LEU A 283 7.20 -21.68 -15.96
CA LEU A 283 6.17 -20.67 -15.70
C LEU A 283 6.78 -19.30 -15.37
N VAL A 284 7.75 -19.26 -14.44
CA VAL A 284 8.41 -18.02 -14.02
C VAL A 284 9.14 -17.34 -15.17
N GLU A 285 9.82 -18.08 -16.04
CA GLU A 285 10.52 -17.51 -17.20
C GLU A 285 9.56 -16.89 -18.22
N ARG A 286 8.42 -17.54 -18.51
CA ARG A 286 7.38 -16.94 -19.37
C ARG A 286 6.75 -15.69 -18.78
N LEU A 287 6.46 -15.71 -17.48
CA LEU A 287 5.92 -14.53 -16.77
C LEU A 287 6.94 -13.39 -16.73
N LEU A 288 8.22 -13.71 -16.51
CA LEU A 288 9.29 -12.74 -16.45
C LEU A 288 9.44 -12.01 -17.78
N GLN A 289 9.43 -12.73 -18.90
CA GLN A 289 9.44 -12.13 -20.24
C GLN A 289 8.24 -11.20 -20.43
N ALA A 290 7.03 -11.65 -20.11
CA ALA A 290 5.83 -10.82 -20.24
C ALA A 290 5.86 -9.59 -19.29
N ALA A 291 6.57 -9.67 -18.16
CA ALA A 291 6.74 -8.57 -17.22
C ALA A 291 7.74 -7.53 -17.67
N GLU A 292 8.82 -7.97 -18.31
CA GLU A 292 9.80 -7.09 -18.94
C GLU A 292 9.19 -6.36 -20.14
N GLU A 293 8.49 -7.08 -21.01
CA GLU A 293 7.82 -6.50 -22.18
C GLU A 293 6.73 -5.49 -21.77
N GLY A 294 6.08 -5.71 -20.63
CA GLY A 294 5.07 -4.81 -20.07
C GLY A 294 5.60 -3.69 -19.16
N GLY A 295 6.92 -3.59 -18.92
CA GLY A 295 7.49 -2.55 -18.05
C GLY A 295 7.15 -2.69 -16.55
N ARG A 296 6.75 -3.88 -16.10
CA ARG A 296 6.18 -4.09 -14.75
C ARG A 296 7.25 -4.50 -13.76
N MET A 297 8.08 -3.54 -13.36
CA MET A 297 9.32 -3.85 -12.63
C MET A 297 9.09 -4.48 -11.26
N GLY A 298 8.00 -4.17 -10.56
CA GLY A 298 7.64 -4.84 -9.31
C GLY A 298 7.50 -6.36 -9.50
N SER A 299 6.80 -6.79 -10.56
CA SER A 299 6.66 -8.20 -10.93
C SER A 299 7.99 -8.81 -11.38
N VAL A 300 8.81 -8.06 -12.13
CA VAL A 300 10.15 -8.54 -12.57
C VAL A 300 11.03 -8.87 -11.37
N ILE A 301 11.08 -8.01 -10.35
CA ILE A 301 11.85 -8.24 -9.12
C ILE A 301 11.33 -9.50 -8.40
N GLU A 302 10.01 -9.62 -8.24
CA GLU A 302 9.39 -10.79 -7.60
C GLU A 302 9.68 -12.10 -8.36
N LEU A 303 9.58 -12.09 -9.69
CA LEU A 303 9.81 -13.25 -10.55
C LEU A 303 11.28 -13.68 -10.56
N LEU A 304 12.22 -12.73 -10.60
CA LEU A 304 13.66 -13.02 -10.47
C LEU A 304 13.99 -13.64 -9.11
N THR A 305 13.33 -13.16 -8.04
CA THR A 305 13.44 -13.70 -6.68
C THR A 305 12.98 -15.17 -6.64
N LEU A 306 11.84 -15.50 -7.25
CA LEU A 306 11.35 -16.88 -7.36
C LEU A 306 12.24 -17.76 -8.24
N LEU A 307 12.78 -17.23 -9.34
CA LEU A 307 13.70 -17.96 -10.21
C LEU A 307 14.99 -18.33 -9.47
N ALA A 308 15.53 -17.42 -8.66
CA ALA A 308 16.67 -17.67 -7.80
C ALA A 308 16.37 -18.80 -6.79
N LEU A 309 15.21 -18.74 -6.11
CA LEU A 309 14.79 -19.78 -5.16
C LEU A 309 14.59 -21.14 -5.83
N ALA A 310 13.99 -21.16 -7.01
CA ALA A 310 13.75 -22.40 -7.74
C ALA A 310 15.07 -23.07 -8.15
N ARG A 311 16.01 -22.32 -8.72
CA ARG A 311 17.34 -22.81 -9.11
C ARG A 311 18.17 -23.24 -7.90
N ALA A 312 18.10 -22.49 -6.81
CA ALA A 312 18.76 -22.86 -5.56
C ALA A 312 18.22 -24.17 -4.97
N ALA A 313 16.91 -24.39 -5.06
CA ALA A 313 16.28 -25.62 -4.60
C ALA A 313 16.74 -26.85 -5.41
N GLN A 314 17.08 -26.70 -6.70
CA GLN A 314 17.70 -27.76 -7.52
C GLN A 314 19.16 -28.06 -7.14
N GLY A 315 19.75 -27.33 -6.19
CA GLY A 315 21.18 -27.45 -5.84
C GLY A 315 22.10 -26.60 -6.71
N ASN A 316 21.56 -25.87 -7.68
CA ASN A 316 22.29 -25.01 -8.60
C ASN A 316 22.52 -23.62 -7.99
N ILE A 317 23.41 -23.53 -7.00
CA ILE A 317 23.65 -22.28 -6.26
C ILE A 317 24.23 -21.18 -7.17
N THR A 318 25.28 -21.45 -7.95
CA THR A 318 25.89 -20.42 -8.81
C THR A 318 24.90 -19.86 -9.85
N PRO A 319 24.12 -20.70 -10.59
CA PRO A 319 23.07 -20.21 -11.48
C PRO A 319 21.91 -19.49 -10.79
N ALA A 320 21.71 -19.71 -9.48
CA ALA A 320 20.70 -19.01 -8.68
C ALA A 320 21.14 -17.59 -8.29
N LEU A 321 22.45 -17.33 -8.19
CA LEU A 321 22.97 -16.00 -7.86
C LEU A 321 22.76 -14.98 -8.99
N VAL A 322 22.78 -15.42 -10.25
CA VAL A 322 22.57 -14.53 -11.41
C VAL A 322 21.21 -13.81 -11.39
N PRO A 323 20.06 -14.50 -11.28
CA PRO A 323 18.77 -13.81 -11.16
C PRO A 323 18.63 -13.04 -9.85
N LEU A 324 19.24 -13.51 -8.75
CA LEU A 324 19.23 -12.79 -7.48
C LEU A 324 19.95 -11.45 -7.57
N GLU A 325 21.15 -11.42 -8.14
CA GLU A 325 21.92 -10.19 -8.32
C GLU A 325 21.13 -9.17 -9.14
N ARG A 326 20.51 -9.62 -10.23
CA ARG A 326 19.63 -8.78 -11.04
C ARG A 326 18.42 -8.25 -10.25
N ALA A 327 17.78 -9.09 -9.44
CA ALA A 327 16.67 -8.67 -8.58
C ALA A 327 17.11 -7.59 -7.60
N LEU A 328 18.27 -7.78 -6.94
CA LEU A 328 18.82 -6.82 -5.99
C LEU A 328 19.20 -5.50 -6.67
N THR A 329 19.80 -5.52 -7.87
CA THR A 329 20.12 -4.31 -8.64
C THR A 329 18.89 -3.49 -8.98
N LEU A 330 17.78 -4.14 -9.38
CA LEU A 330 16.54 -3.45 -9.71
C LEU A 330 15.80 -2.95 -8.46
N ALA A 331 15.96 -3.65 -7.34
CA ALA A 331 15.26 -3.36 -6.10
C ALA A 331 15.93 -2.29 -5.22
N GLU A 332 17.26 -2.15 -5.31
CA GLU A 332 18.05 -1.25 -4.46
C GLU A 332 17.65 0.23 -4.57
N PRO A 333 17.48 0.81 -5.77
CA PRO A 333 17.10 2.22 -5.91
C PRO A 333 15.75 2.54 -5.28
N GLU A 334 14.86 1.54 -5.28
CA GLU A 334 13.50 1.67 -4.76
C GLU A 334 13.35 1.16 -3.32
N SER A 335 14.43 0.63 -2.75
CA SER A 335 14.48 0.12 -1.38
C SER A 335 13.46 -0.98 -1.07
N TYR A 336 13.11 -1.84 -2.03
CA TYR A 336 12.25 -3.00 -1.78
C TYR A 336 12.86 -3.89 -0.68
N VAL A 337 12.06 -4.40 0.24
CA VAL A 337 12.52 -5.30 1.30
C VAL A 337 11.61 -6.52 1.41
N ARG A 338 10.28 -6.34 1.42
CA ARG A 338 9.36 -7.45 1.70
C ARG A 338 9.36 -8.52 0.62
N ILE A 339 9.49 -8.16 -0.66
CA ILE A 339 9.66 -9.14 -1.76
C ILE A 339 10.76 -10.18 -1.45
N PHE A 340 11.83 -9.81 -0.75
CA PHE A 340 12.89 -10.75 -0.37
C PHE A 340 12.63 -11.39 0.99
N VAL A 341 12.25 -10.60 1.99
CA VAL A 341 12.12 -11.07 3.38
C VAL A 341 10.98 -12.07 3.55
N ASP A 342 9.88 -11.89 2.82
CA ASP A 342 8.70 -12.76 2.89
C ASP A 342 8.97 -14.18 2.36
N GLU A 343 10.01 -14.36 1.55
CA GLU A 343 10.44 -15.68 1.05
C GLU A 343 11.20 -16.51 2.11
N GLY A 344 11.54 -15.89 3.24
CA GLY A 344 12.07 -16.54 4.43
C GLY A 344 13.51 -17.06 4.29
N GLU A 345 13.82 -18.10 5.07
CA GLU A 345 15.19 -18.57 5.33
C GLU A 345 15.96 -18.96 4.06
N ALA A 346 15.28 -19.51 3.06
CA ALA A 346 15.92 -19.88 1.80
C ALA A 346 16.48 -18.65 1.04
N MET A 347 15.75 -17.53 1.08
CA MET A 347 16.20 -16.27 0.49
C MET A 347 17.33 -15.64 1.32
N ARG A 348 17.20 -15.64 2.65
CA ARG A 348 18.24 -15.17 3.57
C ARG A 348 19.60 -15.82 3.28
N LEU A 349 19.63 -17.14 3.14
CA LEU A 349 20.85 -17.91 2.84
C LEU A 349 21.44 -17.60 1.46
N LEU A 350 20.62 -17.25 0.48
CA LEU A 350 21.11 -16.85 -0.84
C LEU A 350 21.71 -15.45 -0.83
N ILE A 351 21.06 -14.50 -0.17
CA ILE A 351 21.59 -13.14 0.01
C ILE A 351 22.91 -13.19 0.79
N GLU A 352 22.99 -14.00 1.85
CA GLU A 352 24.22 -14.18 2.63
C GLU A 352 25.37 -14.77 1.78
N LYS A 353 25.07 -15.63 0.81
CA LYS A 353 26.09 -16.15 -0.11
C LYS A 353 26.57 -15.10 -1.11
N GLN A 354 25.67 -14.26 -1.62
CA GLN A 354 26.02 -13.15 -2.52
C GLN A 354 26.85 -12.08 -1.79
N SER A 355 26.52 -11.76 -0.54
CA SER A 355 27.17 -10.70 0.25
C SER A 355 28.55 -11.05 0.81
N ARG A 356 29.07 -12.25 0.53
CA ARG A 356 30.44 -12.64 0.93
C ARG A 356 31.53 -11.78 0.31
N ASN A 357 31.25 -11.15 -0.83
CA ASN A 357 32.13 -10.17 -1.45
C ASN A 357 31.81 -8.76 -0.93
N ARG A 358 32.57 -8.30 0.08
CA ARG A 358 32.37 -6.99 0.75
C ARG A 358 32.58 -5.80 -0.19
N ASP A 359 33.30 -5.96 -1.28
CA ASP A 359 33.55 -4.91 -2.27
C ASP A 359 32.42 -4.80 -3.32
N HIS A 360 31.38 -5.62 -3.22
CA HIS A 360 30.26 -5.59 -4.15
C HIS A 360 29.39 -4.34 -3.94
N PRO A 361 28.99 -3.61 -5.00
CA PRO A 361 28.16 -2.40 -4.89
C PRO A 361 26.87 -2.57 -4.08
N LEU A 362 26.30 -3.78 -4.10
CA LEU A 362 25.07 -4.14 -3.39
C LEU A 362 25.29 -4.58 -1.92
N SER A 363 26.51 -4.55 -1.39
CA SER A 363 26.79 -5.09 -0.04
C SER A 363 26.01 -4.38 1.06
N SER A 364 25.85 -3.05 0.99
CA SER A 364 25.09 -2.26 1.97
C SER A 364 23.61 -2.62 1.96
N TYR A 365 23.04 -2.77 0.76
CA TYR A 365 21.66 -3.16 0.57
C TYR A 365 21.41 -4.61 1.01
N ALA A 366 22.32 -5.53 0.70
CA ALA A 366 22.26 -6.90 1.19
C ALA A 366 22.32 -6.97 2.72
N ASP A 367 23.17 -6.17 3.38
CA ASP A 367 23.24 -6.08 4.84
C ASP A 367 21.91 -5.54 5.44
N LYS A 368 21.28 -4.55 4.80
CA LYS A 368 19.93 -4.06 5.17
C LYS A 368 18.88 -5.18 5.10
N LEU A 369 18.87 -5.96 4.01
CA LEU A 369 17.97 -7.10 3.85
C LEU A 369 18.21 -8.17 4.92
N LEU A 370 19.48 -8.54 5.16
CA LEU A 370 19.84 -9.53 6.18
C LEU A 370 19.42 -9.08 7.59
N ALA A 371 19.57 -7.80 7.92
CA ALA A 371 19.09 -7.25 9.18
C ALA A 371 17.57 -7.39 9.32
N ALA A 372 16.81 -7.17 8.25
CA ALA A 372 15.35 -7.31 8.24
C ALA A 372 14.86 -8.75 8.48
N PHE A 373 15.66 -9.79 8.15
CA PHE A 373 15.35 -11.18 8.53
C PHE A 373 15.53 -11.44 10.03
N THR A 374 16.40 -10.68 10.71
CA THR A 374 16.76 -10.94 12.12
C THR A 374 15.89 -10.20 13.13
N GLN A 375 15.09 -9.23 12.72
CA GLN A 375 14.19 -8.50 13.63
C GLN A 375 13.02 -9.41 14.03
N PRO A 376 12.95 -9.92 15.28
CA PRO A 376 11.75 -10.56 15.79
C PRO A 376 10.76 -9.45 16.04
N VAL A 377 9.64 -9.46 15.32
CA VAL A 377 8.65 -8.40 15.47
C VAL A 377 7.88 -8.62 16.76
N ALA A 378 8.40 -8.04 17.84
CA ALA A 378 7.61 -7.86 19.05
C ALA A 378 6.39 -7.03 18.66
N ALA A 379 5.18 -7.54 18.94
CA ALA A 379 3.98 -6.73 19.02
C ALA A 379 4.31 -5.42 19.77
N PRO A 380 3.71 -4.27 19.42
CA PRO A 380 4.07 -2.99 20.00
C PRO A 380 3.80 -3.02 21.51
N LYS A 381 4.81 -3.45 22.27
CA LYS A 381 5.00 -3.00 23.64
C LYS A 381 5.30 -1.53 23.44
N SER A 382 4.56 -0.66 24.12
CA SER A 382 4.87 0.76 24.22
C SER A 382 6.35 0.95 24.55
N ALA A 383 7.16 1.03 23.51
CA ALA A 383 8.57 1.32 23.54
C ALA A 383 8.66 2.73 23.00
N ILE A 384 8.40 3.68 23.90
CA ILE A 384 8.90 5.03 23.72
C ILE A 384 10.42 4.89 23.79
N ILE A 385 11.08 4.77 22.64
CA ILE A 385 12.52 5.01 22.57
C ILE A 385 12.81 5.94 21.40
N HIS A 386 13.12 7.17 21.81
CA HIS A 386 13.95 8.15 21.13
C HIS A 386 15.01 7.53 20.20
N GLN A 387 14.96 7.90 18.93
CA GLN A 387 16.16 8.19 18.15
C GLN A 387 15.98 9.47 17.33
N LYS A 388 16.60 10.54 17.85
CA LYS A 388 17.20 11.69 17.15
C LYS A 388 16.61 12.08 15.79
N SER A 389 15.58 12.93 15.84
CA SER A 389 15.45 14.08 14.95
C SER A 389 15.08 15.28 15.81
N ASP A 390 15.92 16.32 15.78
CA ASP A 390 15.81 17.59 16.50
C ASP A 390 14.65 18.46 15.98
N MET A 391 13.43 17.94 16.08
CA MET A 391 12.21 18.72 15.87
C MET A 391 11.36 18.53 17.12
N ILE A 392 11.73 19.23 18.21
CA ILE A 392 10.81 19.44 19.32
C ILE A 392 9.63 20.18 18.72
N GLU A 393 8.49 19.50 18.63
CA GLU A 393 7.24 20.11 18.22
C GLU A 393 7.00 21.32 19.15
N PRO A 394 6.96 22.56 18.63
CA PRO A 394 6.95 23.74 19.48
C PRO A 394 5.69 23.74 20.36
N LEU A 395 5.85 24.16 21.62
CA LEU A 395 4.72 24.36 22.51
C LEU A 395 3.82 25.45 21.91
N SER A 396 2.51 25.20 21.87
CA SER A 396 1.55 26.24 21.49
C SER A 396 1.56 27.38 22.51
N GLU A 397 1.09 28.57 22.14
CA GLU A 397 1.01 29.71 23.05
C GLU A 397 0.26 29.38 24.35
N ARG A 398 -0.81 28.60 24.26
CA ARG A 398 -1.62 28.16 25.42
C ARG A 398 -0.85 27.19 26.31
N GLU A 399 -0.06 26.30 25.72
CA GLU A 399 0.80 25.38 26.46
C GLU A 399 1.95 26.11 27.15
N LEU A 400 2.49 27.17 26.53
CA LEU A 400 3.52 28.03 27.12
C LEU A 400 2.97 28.83 28.32
N GLU A 401 1.75 29.35 28.22
CA GLU A 401 1.06 30.01 29.33
C GLU A 401 0.85 29.07 30.52
N VAL A 402 0.35 27.85 30.26
CA VAL A 402 0.20 26.83 31.30
C VAL A 402 1.57 26.43 31.87
N LEU A 403 2.61 26.28 31.05
CA LEU A 403 3.97 25.95 31.49
C LEU A 403 4.57 27.02 32.41
N LYS A 404 4.35 28.31 32.15
CA LYS A 404 4.75 29.42 33.03
C LYS A 404 4.08 29.31 34.40
N LEU A 405 2.80 28.94 34.44
CA LEU A 405 2.06 28.75 35.68
C LEU A 405 2.48 27.48 36.44
N LEU A 406 2.98 26.44 35.74
CA LEU A 406 3.53 25.25 36.39
C LEU A 406 4.78 25.53 37.25
N ARG A 407 5.49 26.64 37.01
CA ARG A 407 6.62 27.11 37.84
C ARG A 407 6.18 27.59 39.24
N SER A 408 4.95 28.07 39.38
CA SER A 408 4.40 28.56 40.64
C SER A 408 3.97 27.43 41.59
N GLU A 409 3.48 27.76 42.78
CA GLU A 409 2.87 26.78 43.70
C GLU A 409 1.38 26.52 43.44
N LEU A 410 0.80 27.10 42.39
CA LEU A 410 -0.63 26.96 42.09
C LEU A 410 -1.02 25.51 41.78
N SER A 411 -2.14 25.07 42.35
CA SER A 411 -2.76 23.78 42.07
C SER A 411 -3.45 23.75 40.69
N GLY A 412 -3.71 22.56 40.14
CA GLY A 412 -4.39 22.42 38.84
C GLY A 412 -5.71 23.21 38.70
N PRO A 413 -6.59 23.23 39.73
CA PRO A 413 -7.80 24.06 39.72
C PRO A 413 -7.54 25.57 39.79
N GLU A 414 -6.43 26.00 40.40
CA GLU A 414 -6.02 27.42 40.43
C GLU A 414 -5.46 27.86 39.08
N ILE A 415 -4.63 27.02 38.44
CA ILE A 415 -4.14 27.26 37.08
C ILE A 415 -5.30 27.34 36.09
N ALA A 416 -6.32 26.49 36.24
CA ALA A 416 -7.52 26.52 35.41
C ALA A 416 -8.28 27.84 35.52
N ARG A 417 -8.37 28.41 36.74
CA ARG A 417 -8.98 29.73 36.96
C ARG A 417 -8.16 30.87 36.34
N GLU A 418 -6.84 30.82 36.49
CA GLU A 418 -5.94 31.84 35.94
C GLU A 418 -5.98 31.86 34.40
N CYS A 419 -6.02 30.68 33.77
CA CYS A 419 -6.14 30.54 32.33
C CYS A 419 -7.58 30.67 31.80
N MET A 420 -8.59 30.88 32.66
CA MET A 420 -10.02 30.88 32.31
C MET A 420 -10.48 29.66 31.51
N VAL A 421 -9.99 28.46 31.85
CA VAL A 421 -10.35 27.18 31.19
C VAL A 421 -10.81 26.13 32.19
N SER A 422 -11.35 25.02 31.70
CA SER A 422 -11.75 23.89 32.55
C SER A 422 -10.53 23.13 33.12
N LEU A 423 -10.70 22.47 34.27
CA LEU A 423 -9.64 21.60 34.85
C LEU A 423 -9.23 20.46 33.90
N SER A 424 -10.17 19.93 33.11
CA SER A 424 -9.87 18.95 32.05
C SER A 424 -8.95 19.52 30.98
N THR A 425 -9.18 20.76 30.57
CA THR A 425 -8.35 21.46 29.57
C THR A 425 -6.92 21.66 30.08
N VAL A 426 -6.74 22.05 31.35
CA VAL A 426 -5.41 22.15 31.98
C VAL A 426 -4.72 20.80 32.03
N ARG A 427 -5.43 19.71 32.32
CA ARG A 427 -4.86 18.35 32.32
C ARG A 427 -4.37 17.94 30.94
N THR A 428 -5.15 18.21 29.89
CA THR A 428 -4.76 17.95 28.51
C THR A 428 -3.53 18.76 28.11
N HIS A 429 -3.49 20.07 28.41
CA HIS A 429 -2.31 20.89 28.14
C HIS A 429 -1.09 20.40 28.93
N THR A 430 -1.24 20.02 30.20
CA THR A 430 -0.14 19.48 31.01
C THR A 430 0.40 18.18 30.43
N GLN A 431 -0.48 17.30 29.95
CA GLN A 431 -0.10 16.05 29.32
C GLN A 431 0.64 16.28 27.99
N ASN A 432 0.18 17.22 27.18
CA ASN A 432 0.86 17.60 25.94
C ASN A 432 2.22 18.25 26.20
N ILE A 433 2.31 19.14 27.19
CA ILE A 433 3.58 19.75 27.63
C ILE A 433 4.58 18.65 28.05
N TYR A 434 4.11 17.66 28.83
CA TYR A 434 4.95 16.54 29.26
C TYR A 434 5.41 15.69 28.08
N ALA A 435 4.51 15.38 27.16
CA ALA A 435 4.83 14.63 25.95
C ALA A 435 5.84 15.37 25.07
N LYS A 436 5.62 16.67 24.80
CA LYS A 436 6.49 17.50 23.96
C LYS A 436 7.87 17.77 24.58
N LEU A 437 7.94 17.90 25.91
CA LEU A 437 9.21 18.08 26.63
C LEU A 437 9.90 16.75 26.98
N GLY A 438 9.29 15.59 26.70
CA GLY A 438 9.85 14.28 27.00
C GLY A 438 9.97 13.97 28.49
N VAL A 439 9.06 14.50 29.31
CA VAL A 439 9.07 14.39 30.79
C VAL A 439 7.75 13.85 31.29
N ASN A 440 7.69 13.45 32.57
CA ASN A 440 6.50 12.79 33.14
C ASN A 440 5.97 13.45 34.43
N ASN A 441 6.57 14.55 34.87
CA ASN A 441 6.15 15.24 36.09
C ASN A 441 6.44 16.74 36.05
N ARG A 442 5.73 17.50 36.88
CA ARG A 442 5.77 18.97 36.94
C ARG A 442 7.17 19.52 37.15
N ARG A 443 7.94 18.94 38.08
CA ARG A 443 9.31 19.38 38.38
C ARG A 443 10.28 19.10 37.23
N ALA A 444 10.10 17.99 36.51
CA ALA A 444 10.89 17.67 35.34
C ALA A 444 10.55 18.60 34.15
N ALA A 445 9.27 18.93 33.96
CA ALA A 445 8.83 19.87 32.92
C ALA A 445 9.39 21.28 33.12
N VAL A 446 9.36 21.81 34.34
CA VAL A 446 9.93 23.14 34.62
C VAL A 446 11.44 23.16 34.37
N ARG A 447 12.19 22.18 34.90
CA ARG A 447 13.64 22.10 34.67
C ARG A 447 13.99 21.94 33.19
N ARG A 448 13.28 21.10 32.46
CA ARG A 448 13.52 20.88 31.04
C ARG A 448 13.18 22.12 30.21
N ALA A 449 12.18 22.89 30.61
CA ALA A 449 11.84 24.15 29.98
C ALA A 449 12.87 25.26 30.25
N GLU A 450 13.49 25.29 31.43
CA GLU A 450 14.61 26.17 31.76
C GLU A 450 15.88 25.82 30.95
N GLU A 451 16.19 24.53 30.78
CA GLU A 451 17.29 24.06 29.92
C GLU A 451 17.12 24.42 28.44
N LEU A 452 15.88 24.69 28.01
CA LEU A 452 15.51 25.02 26.62
C LEU A 452 15.19 26.52 26.44
N ASP A 453 15.46 27.36 27.45
CA ASP A 453 15.19 28.82 27.44
C ASP A 453 13.72 29.19 27.12
N LEU A 454 12.76 28.37 27.56
CA LEU A 454 11.32 28.59 27.34
C LEU A 454 10.62 29.33 28.51
N LEU A 455 11.31 29.58 29.63
CA LEU A 455 10.75 30.10 30.89
C LEU A 455 11.56 31.21 31.59
#